data_AF-A0A4V0BYL2-F1
#
_entry.id   AF-A0A4V0BYL2-F1
#
_cell.length_a   1.000
_cell.length_b   1.000
_cell.length_c   1.000
_cell.angle_alpha   90.00
_cell.angle_beta   90.00
_cell.angle_gamma   90.00
#
_symmetry.space_group_name_H-M   'P 1'
#
loop_
_entity.id
_entity.type
_entity.pdbx_description
1 polymer ?
#
loop_
_entity_poly.entity_id
_entity_poly.type
_entity_poly.pdbx_seq_one_letter_code
_entity_poly.pdbx_strand_id
1 'polypeptide(L)'
;MKKILSYAIALVPILLLISLLLLVPIVFFISLVPNNYLPVSPIWIIEGLIGILILGYGVRLNKLPINLKPKIVYWAVFILLIIITGTLFLCFKNLLIIFVFCQLFLPIIYILWFENKFEGVKRYIKKSRNTFCFFNLFDSSFIGLYFLLKFIVQTWGKNIENFLDKLNVPQDFIEPIVTVLLLIILFILIPFFRGYLAVRKYRKENNIFTSSGKIYWNSNLKSFLSSILSICLYSSTLLQSDTYNFITKLVVCLISMSFTVFFWAYVLEDIDRGGENKEVVKSNWLLFGLLSTFLVLLDQIESDLIDILTWFLPMLLPVLIGEVNNIIPGGHSKSPTPDMKKHLYWLQIMSFNTLFVFNIVSSISTKQLIKDNQIEKVNTFKVFFISLINKGSSSNFTLGILVSAAILLISMVIAYGLSRIMVYLIRRFYIETSNRYFN
;
A
#
# COMPACT_ATOMS: atom_id res chain seq x y z
N MET A 1 -30.97 -14.50 9.01
CA MET A 1 -29.66 -15.02 9.51
C MET A 1 -28.47 -14.71 8.61
N LYS A 2 -28.39 -15.17 7.34
CA LYS A 2 -27.19 -15.01 6.48
C LYS A 2 -26.65 -13.56 6.35
N LYS A 3 -27.53 -12.55 6.30
CA LYS A 3 -27.12 -11.13 6.19
C LYS A 3 -26.52 -10.54 7.48
N ILE A 4 -26.96 -10.98 8.65
CA ILE A 4 -26.48 -10.47 9.96
C ILE A 4 -25.09 -11.01 10.25
N LEU A 5 -24.88 -12.32 10.03
CA LEU A 5 -23.58 -12.96 10.21
C LEU A 5 -22.52 -12.35 9.27
N SER A 6 -22.86 -12.12 8.00
CA SER A 6 -21.97 -11.45 7.05
C SER A 6 -21.61 -10.03 7.49
N TYR A 7 -22.57 -9.30 8.08
CA TYR A 7 -22.34 -7.97 8.65
C TYR A 7 -21.36 -8.01 9.82
N ALA A 8 -21.53 -8.95 10.74
CA ALA A 8 -20.63 -9.13 11.88
C ALA A 8 -19.21 -9.46 11.40
N ILE A 9 -19.06 -10.46 10.53
CA ILE A 9 -17.75 -10.88 10.01
C ILE A 9 -17.05 -9.73 9.27
N ALA A 10 -17.78 -8.94 8.46
CA ALA A 10 -17.21 -7.80 7.76
C ALA A 10 -16.73 -6.68 8.70
N LEU A 11 -17.45 -6.44 9.80
CA LEU A 11 -17.22 -5.31 10.70
C LEU A 11 -16.18 -5.59 11.80
N VAL A 12 -16.05 -6.83 12.28
CA VAL A 12 -15.22 -7.13 13.46
C VAL A 12 -13.79 -6.59 13.36
N PRO A 13 -13.02 -6.80 12.27
CA PRO A 13 -11.66 -6.24 12.16
C PRO A 13 -11.64 -4.70 12.11
N ILE A 14 -12.66 -4.08 11.51
CA ILE A 14 -12.79 -2.61 11.47
C ILE A 14 -13.05 -2.06 12.87
N LEU A 15 -13.96 -2.70 13.62
CA LEU A 15 -14.29 -2.30 14.98
C LEU A 15 -13.07 -2.45 15.89
N LEU A 16 -12.32 -3.55 15.77
CA LEU A 16 -11.08 -3.78 16.51
C LEU A 16 -10.07 -2.65 16.27
N LEU A 17 -9.86 -2.27 15.00
CA LEU A 17 -8.94 -1.20 14.65
C LEU A 17 -9.38 0.15 15.23
N ILE A 18 -10.66 0.50 15.11
CA ILE A 18 -11.16 1.77 15.67
C ILE A 18 -11.00 1.76 17.19
N SER A 19 -11.32 0.65 17.86
CA SER A 19 -11.11 0.49 19.29
C SER A 19 -9.64 0.68 19.67
N LEU A 20 -8.71 0.05 18.94
CA LEU A 20 -7.28 0.16 19.18
C LEU A 20 -6.77 1.58 18.94
N LEU A 21 -7.15 2.23 17.83
CA LEU A 21 -6.74 3.61 17.55
C LEU A 21 -7.24 4.59 18.62
N LEU A 22 -8.42 4.35 19.19
CA LEU A 22 -8.97 5.17 20.27
C LEU A 22 -8.24 4.93 21.60
N LEU A 23 -7.87 3.68 21.89
CA LEU A 23 -7.28 3.27 23.16
C LEU A 23 -5.75 3.39 23.22
N VAL A 24 -5.04 3.23 22.12
CA VAL A 24 -3.56 3.26 22.08
C VAL A 24 -2.99 4.54 22.69
N PRO A 25 -3.48 5.76 22.37
CA PRO A 25 -3.01 6.98 23.02
C PRO A 25 -3.24 6.95 24.54
N ILE A 26 -4.39 6.46 24.98
CA ILE A 26 -4.75 6.37 26.41
C ILE A 26 -3.81 5.39 27.13
N VAL A 27 -3.58 4.21 26.56
CA VAL A 27 -2.65 3.20 27.08
C VAL A 27 -1.24 3.78 27.15
N PHE A 28 -0.80 4.50 26.12
CA PHE A 28 0.50 5.15 26.10
C PHE A 28 0.65 6.19 27.22
N PHE A 29 -0.35 7.05 27.42
CA PHE A 29 -0.32 8.02 28.53
C PHE A 29 -0.28 7.33 29.90
N ILE A 30 -1.03 6.24 30.08
CA ILE A 30 -0.99 5.47 31.33
C ILE A 30 0.37 4.81 31.52
N SER A 31 1.01 4.32 30.45
CA SER A 31 2.35 3.70 30.53
C SER A 31 3.48 4.66 30.90
N LEU A 32 3.28 5.97 30.72
CA LEU A 32 4.24 6.99 31.13
C LEU A 32 4.25 7.21 32.66
N VAL A 33 3.20 6.77 33.36
CA VAL A 33 3.12 6.88 34.82
C VAL A 33 3.90 5.71 35.44
N PRO A 34 4.94 5.96 36.26
CA PRO A 34 5.70 4.88 36.86
C PRO A 34 4.79 4.02 37.77
N ASN A 35 4.97 2.70 37.72
CA ASN A 35 4.13 1.73 38.44
C ASN A 35 4.01 1.96 39.95
N ASN A 36 4.95 2.72 40.54
CA ASN A 36 4.99 3.02 41.97
C ASN A 36 4.01 4.14 42.39
N TYR A 37 3.45 4.90 41.44
CA TYR A 37 2.55 6.03 41.74
C TYR A 37 1.07 5.65 41.76
N LEU A 38 0.68 4.54 41.12
CA LEU A 38 -0.72 4.12 41.04
C LEU A 38 -0.91 2.77 41.74
N PRO A 39 -1.70 2.69 42.83
CA PRO A 39 -1.99 1.43 43.53
C PRO A 39 -2.93 0.50 42.73
N VAL A 40 -3.41 0.95 41.56
CA VAL A 40 -4.37 0.25 40.70
C VAL A 40 -3.68 -0.14 39.41
N SER A 41 -3.89 -1.37 38.95
CA SER A 41 -3.27 -1.81 37.70
C SER A 41 -3.80 -1.01 36.49
N PRO A 42 -2.95 -0.68 35.50
CA PRO A 42 -3.31 0.11 34.32
C PRO A 42 -4.59 -0.34 33.59
N ILE A 43 -4.85 -1.64 33.59
CA ILE A 43 -6.01 -2.22 32.90
C ILE A 43 -7.35 -1.79 33.50
N TRP A 44 -7.41 -1.56 34.81
CA TRP A 44 -8.63 -1.10 35.47
C TRP A 44 -8.93 0.37 35.22
N ILE A 45 -7.87 1.18 35.06
CA ILE A 45 -8.00 2.57 34.65
C ILE A 45 -8.61 2.64 33.26
N ILE A 46 -8.13 1.77 32.36
CA ILE A 46 -8.66 1.64 30.99
C ILE A 46 -10.12 1.17 31.01
N GLU A 47 -10.44 0.13 31.78
CA GLU A 47 -11.81 -0.39 31.91
C GLU A 47 -12.77 0.69 32.45
N GLY A 48 -12.38 1.43 33.49
CA GLY A 48 -13.16 2.53 34.03
C GLY A 48 -13.43 3.63 33.00
N LEU A 49 -12.41 4.02 32.23
CA LEU A 49 -12.55 5.00 31.14
C LEU A 49 -13.50 4.50 30.05
N ILE A 50 -13.40 3.23 29.65
CA ILE A 50 -14.30 2.62 28.66
C ILE A 50 -15.73 2.59 29.19
N GLY A 51 -15.94 2.21 30.45
CA GLY A 51 -17.24 2.23 31.11
C GLY A 51 -17.86 3.63 31.08
N ILE A 52 -17.08 4.67 31.40
CA ILE A 52 -17.52 6.08 31.33
C ILE A 52 -17.88 6.47 29.89
N LEU A 53 -17.08 6.07 28.88
CA LEU A 53 -17.37 6.36 27.48
C LEU A 53 -18.67 5.71 27.00
N ILE A 54 -18.89 4.43 27.34
CA ILE A 54 -20.11 3.69 26.96
C ILE A 54 -21.34 4.30 27.66
N LEU A 55 -21.23 4.64 28.95
CA LEU A 55 -22.28 5.33 29.70
C LEU A 55 -22.59 6.70 29.11
N GLY A 56 -21.56 7.52 28.89
CA GLY A 56 -21.70 8.87 28.34
C GLY A 56 -22.36 8.85 26.96
N TYR A 57 -22.00 7.89 26.10
CA TYR A 57 -22.67 7.70 24.82
C TYR A 57 -24.11 7.20 24.98
N GLY A 58 -24.39 6.30 25.93
CA GLY A 58 -25.75 5.83 26.26
C GLY A 58 -26.69 6.97 26.67
N VAL A 59 -26.21 7.91 27.50
CA VAL A 59 -26.96 9.11 27.88
C VAL A 59 -27.25 10.00 26.68
N ARG A 60 -26.26 10.19 25.78
CA ARG A 60 -26.45 10.95 24.53
C ARG A 60 -27.47 10.28 23.59
N LEU A 61 -27.49 8.95 23.54
CA LEU A 61 -28.43 8.16 22.74
C LEU A 61 -29.89 8.48 23.10
N ASN A 62 -30.17 8.76 24.37
CA ASN A 62 -31.52 9.16 24.80
C ASN A 62 -31.96 10.49 24.18
N LYS A 63 -31.03 11.41 23.89
CA LYS A 63 -31.29 12.70 23.25
C LYS A 63 -31.46 12.62 21.72
N LEU A 64 -31.04 11.51 21.10
CA LEU A 64 -31.18 11.33 19.65
C LEU A 64 -32.63 10.94 19.28
N PRO A 65 -33.16 11.42 18.14
CA PRO A 65 -34.50 11.11 17.65
C PRO A 65 -34.55 9.69 17.04
N ILE A 66 -34.28 8.69 17.87
CA ILE A 66 -34.25 7.26 17.51
C ILE A 66 -35.37 6.55 18.25
N ASN A 67 -35.96 5.53 17.60
CA ASN A 67 -36.95 4.63 18.18
C ASN A 67 -36.50 4.04 19.53
N LEU A 68 -37.46 3.69 20.39
CA LEU A 68 -37.20 3.13 21.72
C LEU A 68 -36.47 1.78 21.68
N LYS A 69 -36.79 0.93 20.69
CA LYS A 69 -36.24 -0.44 20.56
C LYS A 69 -34.69 -0.50 20.56
N PRO A 70 -33.96 0.23 19.68
CA PRO A 70 -32.50 0.24 19.72
C PRO A 70 -31.93 0.84 21.01
N LYS A 71 -32.62 1.79 21.67
CA LYS A 71 -32.18 2.30 22.98
C LYS A 71 -32.20 1.18 24.03
N ILE A 72 -33.26 0.38 24.07
CA ILE A 72 -33.37 -0.78 24.96
C ILE A 72 -32.27 -1.81 24.67
N VAL A 73 -32.04 -2.12 23.39
CA VAL A 73 -30.98 -3.07 22.98
C VAL A 73 -29.60 -2.58 23.42
N TYR A 74 -29.31 -1.28 23.30
CA TYR A 74 -28.04 -0.71 23.75
C TYR A 74 -27.80 -0.97 25.25
N TRP A 75 -28.78 -0.64 26.10
CA TRP A 75 -28.68 -0.83 27.54
C TRP A 75 -28.61 -2.30 27.94
N ALA A 76 -29.38 -3.17 27.28
CA ALA A 76 -29.34 -4.61 27.51
C ALA A 76 -27.96 -5.20 27.18
N VAL A 77 -27.36 -4.81 26.05
CA VAL A 77 -26.01 -5.26 25.67
C VAL A 77 -24.96 -4.68 26.61
N PHE A 78 -25.12 -3.44 27.08
CA PHE A 78 -24.21 -2.85 28.06
C PHE A 78 -24.22 -3.60 29.40
N ILE A 79 -25.38 -3.97 29.93
CA ILE A 79 -25.49 -4.79 31.14
C ILE A 79 -24.82 -6.16 30.92
N LEU A 80 -25.05 -6.76 29.75
CA LEU A 80 -24.42 -8.03 29.40
C LEU A 80 -22.88 -7.91 29.36
N LEU A 81 -22.35 -6.81 28.81
CA LEU A 81 -20.90 -6.56 28.80
C LEU A 81 -20.33 -6.51 30.23
N ILE A 82 -21.00 -5.84 31.17
CA ILE A 82 -20.58 -5.77 32.58
C ILE A 82 -20.51 -7.19 33.20
N ILE A 83 -21.54 -8.01 32.97
CA ILE A 83 -21.59 -9.40 33.48
C ILE A 83 -20.43 -10.22 32.89
N ILE A 84 -20.17 -10.08 31.60
CA ILE A 84 -19.09 -10.81 30.92
C ILE A 84 -17.71 -10.34 31.42
N THR A 85 -17.50 -9.03 31.61
CA THR A 85 -16.23 -8.53 32.19
C THR A 85 -16.03 -9.10 33.59
N GLY A 86 -17.07 -9.09 34.43
CA GLY A 86 -17.02 -9.64 35.78
C GLY A 86 -16.67 -11.13 35.81
N THR A 87 -17.27 -11.93 34.91
CA THR A 87 -16.99 -13.37 34.81
C THR A 87 -15.60 -13.66 34.23
N LEU A 88 -15.17 -12.93 33.19
CA LEU A 88 -13.81 -13.07 32.63
C LEU A 88 -12.73 -12.65 33.62
N PHE A 89 -13.01 -11.66 34.47
CA PHE A 89 -12.11 -11.26 35.54
C PHE A 89 -11.88 -12.38 36.55
N LEU A 90 -12.94 -13.09 36.95
CA LEU A 90 -12.87 -14.18 37.92
C LEU A 90 -12.22 -15.45 37.32
N CYS A 91 -12.53 -15.78 36.06
CA CYS A 91 -12.18 -17.07 35.48
C CYS A 91 -10.96 -17.05 34.54
N PHE A 92 -10.69 -15.96 33.80
CA PHE A 92 -9.71 -15.94 32.70
C PHE A 92 -9.02 -14.57 32.54
N LYS A 93 -8.08 -14.23 33.44
CA LYS A 93 -7.35 -12.94 33.45
C LYS A 93 -6.68 -12.57 32.10
N ASN A 94 -6.19 -13.54 31.33
CA ASN A 94 -5.53 -13.26 30.04
C ASN A 94 -6.52 -12.87 28.92
N LEU A 95 -7.76 -13.37 28.96
CA LEU A 95 -8.79 -13.02 27.96
C LEU A 95 -9.41 -11.65 28.22
N LEU A 96 -9.32 -11.16 29.46
CA LEU A 96 -9.82 -9.85 29.86
C LEU A 96 -9.18 -8.73 29.01
N ILE A 97 -7.87 -8.82 28.73
CA ILE A 97 -7.16 -7.83 27.90
C ILE A 97 -7.82 -7.65 26.55
N ILE A 98 -8.15 -8.75 25.85
CA ILE A 98 -8.79 -8.69 24.53
C ILE A 98 -10.21 -8.16 24.66
N PHE A 99 -10.93 -8.60 25.69
CA PHE A 99 -12.32 -8.24 25.89
C PHE A 99 -12.50 -6.73 26.15
N VAL A 100 -11.57 -6.09 26.88
CA VAL A 100 -11.55 -4.65 27.14
C VAL A 100 -11.65 -3.85 25.82
N PHE A 101 -10.87 -4.22 24.79
CA PHE A 101 -10.94 -3.54 23.48
C PHE A 101 -12.25 -3.81 22.73
N CYS A 102 -12.84 -5.00 22.91
CA CYS A 102 -14.09 -5.39 22.27
C CYS A 102 -15.32 -4.64 22.83
N GLN A 103 -15.28 -4.17 24.07
CA GLN A 103 -16.41 -3.45 24.67
C GLN A 103 -16.77 -2.16 23.91
N LEU A 104 -15.78 -1.47 23.35
CA LEU A 104 -15.99 -0.28 22.52
C LEU A 104 -16.76 -0.57 21.22
N PHE A 105 -16.94 -1.84 20.83
CA PHE A 105 -17.74 -2.19 19.65
C PHE A 105 -19.17 -1.67 19.77
N LEU A 106 -19.74 -1.69 20.98
CA LEU A 106 -21.10 -1.23 21.22
C LEU A 106 -21.30 0.25 20.84
N PRO A 107 -20.59 1.22 21.45
CA PRO A 107 -20.73 2.63 21.07
C PRO A 107 -20.32 2.88 19.61
N ILE A 108 -19.27 2.22 19.11
CA ILE A 108 -18.82 2.40 17.72
C ILE A 108 -19.91 1.97 16.72
N ILE A 109 -20.56 0.81 16.93
CA ILE A 109 -21.64 0.33 16.06
C ILE A 109 -22.79 1.33 16.06
N TYR A 110 -23.19 1.85 17.21
CA TYR A 110 -24.30 2.81 17.29
C TYR A 110 -23.94 4.16 16.67
N ILE A 111 -22.71 4.64 16.83
CA ILE A 111 -22.22 5.84 16.13
C ILE A 111 -22.31 5.63 14.61
N LEU A 112 -21.77 4.52 14.13
CA LEU A 112 -21.82 4.16 12.71
C LEU A 112 -23.25 3.95 12.21
N TRP A 113 -24.21 3.55 13.03
CA TRP A 113 -25.57 3.35 12.56
C TRP A 113 -26.39 4.64 12.59
N PHE A 114 -26.34 5.40 13.68
CA PHE A 114 -27.29 6.48 13.96
C PHE A 114 -26.74 7.89 13.72
N GLU A 115 -25.42 8.12 13.74
CA GLU A 115 -24.90 9.49 13.54
C GLU A 115 -24.71 9.84 12.06
N ASN A 116 -25.29 10.96 11.62
CA ASN A 116 -25.22 11.38 10.21
C ASN A 116 -23.82 11.80 9.76
N LYS A 117 -22.96 12.23 10.70
CA LYS A 117 -21.58 12.67 10.40
C LYS A 117 -20.74 11.61 9.68
N PHE A 118 -21.09 10.33 9.81
CA PHE A 118 -20.36 9.20 9.23
C PHE A 118 -21.03 8.60 7.99
N GLU A 119 -21.96 9.29 7.33
CA GLU A 119 -22.71 8.73 6.20
C GLU A 119 -21.80 8.20 5.07
N GLY A 120 -20.69 8.87 4.77
CA GLY A 120 -19.70 8.39 3.80
C GLY A 120 -19.12 7.01 4.18
N VAL A 121 -18.72 6.84 5.45
CA VAL A 121 -18.21 5.57 5.98
C VAL A 121 -19.29 4.48 5.94
N LYS A 122 -20.55 4.84 6.29
CA LYS A 122 -21.69 3.91 6.21
C LYS A 122 -21.90 3.41 4.80
N ARG A 123 -21.89 4.32 3.82
CA ARG A 123 -22.07 3.99 2.41
C ARG A 123 -20.94 3.09 1.93
N TYR A 124 -19.70 3.41 2.29
CA TYR A 124 -18.53 2.61 1.97
C TYR A 124 -18.63 1.17 2.51
N ILE A 125 -18.88 1.01 3.81
CA ILE A 125 -19.00 -0.31 4.45
C ILE A 125 -20.16 -1.10 3.85
N LYS A 126 -21.31 -0.47 3.64
CA LYS A 126 -22.49 -1.12 3.06
C LYS A 126 -22.23 -1.62 1.64
N LYS A 127 -21.50 -0.83 0.83
CA LYS A 127 -21.16 -1.15 -0.56
C LYS A 127 -20.10 -2.27 -0.68
N SER A 128 -19.21 -2.36 0.29
CA SER A 128 -18.09 -3.31 0.31
C SER A 128 -18.32 -4.54 1.18
N ARG A 129 -19.50 -4.68 1.79
CA ARG A 129 -19.78 -5.67 2.84
C ARG A 129 -19.38 -7.10 2.47
N ASN A 130 -19.85 -7.64 1.33
CA ASN A 130 -19.53 -9.03 1.01
C ASN A 130 -18.06 -9.20 0.63
N THR A 131 -17.42 -8.13 0.17
CA THR A 131 -15.98 -8.10 -0.14
C THR A 131 -15.16 -8.14 1.14
N PHE A 132 -15.51 -7.35 2.15
CA PHE A 132 -14.90 -7.44 3.48
C PHE A 132 -15.13 -8.78 4.16
N CYS A 133 -16.36 -9.30 4.10
CA CYS A 133 -16.65 -10.64 4.60
C CYS A 133 -15.77 -11.70 3.91
N PHE A 134 -15.57 -11.57 2.59
CA PHE A 134 -14.66 -12.45 1.87
C PHE A 134 -13.20 -12.29 2.29
N PHE A 135 -12.67 -11.07 2.40
CA PHE A 135 -11.31 -10.85 2.87
C PHE A 135 -11.10 -11.44 4.25
N ASN A 136 -11.99 -11.14 5.19
CA ASN A 136 -11.85 -11.60 6.57
C ASN A 136 -11.94 -13.13 6.69
N LEU A 137 -12.83 -13.77 5.91
CA LEU A 137 -12.89 -15.23 5.85
C LEU A 137 -11.63 -15.83 5.22
N PHE A 138 -11.19 -15.28 4.09
CA PHE A 138 -9.99 -15.74 3.40
C PHE A 138 -8.75 -15.62 4.30
N ASP A 139 -8.58 -14.48 4.94
CA ASP A 139 -7.43 -14.19 5.81
C ASP A 139 -7.47 -15.05 7.07
N SER A 140 -8.65 -15.23 7.68
CA SER A 140 -8.82 -16.13 8.83
C SER A 140 -8.50 -17.58 8.45
N SER A 141 -8.94 -18.04 7.27
CA SER A 141 -8.59 -19.37 6.76
C SER A 141 -7.10 -19.50 6.50
N PHE A 142 -6.45 -18.48 5.93
CA PHE A 142 -5.01 -18.46 5.69
C PHE A 142 -4.21 -18.58 7.00
N ILE A 143 -4.54 -17.77 8.01
CA ILE A 143 -3.89 -17.82 9.33
C ILE A 143 -4.17 -19.15 10.04
N GLY A 144 -5.40 -19.65 9.98
CA GLY A 144 -5.76 -20.95 10.54
C GLY A 144 -4.99 -22.11 9.89
N LEU A 145 -4.87 -22.09 8.57
CA LEU A 145 -4.07 -23.07 7.81
C LEU A 145 -2.60 -23.01 8.19
N TYR A 146 -2.03 -21.81 8.41
CA TYR A 146 -0.66 -21.69 8.87
C TYR A 146 -0.43 -22.39 10.21
N PHE A 147 -1.29 -22.16 11.21
CA PHE A 147 -1.16 -22.82 12.51
C PHE A 147 -1.36 -24.33 12.41
N LEU A 148 -2.28 -24.78 11.57
CA LEU A 148 -2.51 -26.19 11.31
C LEU A 148 -1.28 -26.84 10.65
N LEU A 149 -0.70 -26.20 9.63
CA LEU A 149 0.54 -26.67 8.99
C LEU A 149 1.69 -26.72 9.98
N LYS A 150 1.86 -25.68 10.80
CA LYS A 150 2.87 -25.66 11.86
C LYS A 150 2.71 -26.83 12.83
N PHE A 151 1.48 -27.10 13.26
CA PHE A 151 1.18 -28.23 14.14
C PHE A 151 1.48 -29.59 13.48
N ILE A 152 1.13 -29.77 12.21
CA ILE A 152 1.47 -30.98 11.45
C ILE A 152 2.99 -31.14 11.37
N VAL A 153 3.73 -30.10 10.99
CA VAL A 153 5.20 -30.15 10.89
C VAL A 153 5.84 -30.48 12.23
N GLN A 154 5.37 -29.88 13.33
CA GLN A 154 5.88 -30.20 14.67
C GLN A 154 5.58 -31.64 15.09
N THR A 155 4.41 -32.17 14.73
CA THR A 155 3.97 -33.52 15.15
C THR A 155 4.56 -34.62 14.27
N TRP A 156 4.68 -34.38 12.97
CA TRP A 156 5.03 -35.39 11.96
C TRP A 156 6.36 -35.14 11.24
N GLY A 157 7.09 -34.06 11.56
CA GLY A 157 8.31 -33.65 10.87
C GLY A 157 9.35 -34.76 10.74
N LYS A 158 9.63 -35.48 11.84
CA LYS A 158 10.55 -36.63 11.83
C LYS A 158 10.12 -37.77 10.91
N ASN A 159 8.81 -38.00 10.77
CA ASN A 159 8.30 -39.04 9.87
C ASN A 159 8.41 -38.60 8.40
N ILE A 160 8.30 -37.30 8.14
CA ILE A 160 8.48 -36.72 6.81
C ILE A 160 9.97 -36.79 6.42
N GLU A 161 10.88 -36.39 7.32
CA GLU A 161 12.33 -36.51 7.12
C GLU A 161 12.74 -37.97 6.85
N ASN A 162 12.33 -38.91 7.71
CA ASN A 162 12.60 -40.34 7.51
C ASN A 162 12.04 -40.91 6.19
N PHE A 163 10.95 -40.34 5.66
CA PHE A 163 10.40 -40.74 4.37
C PHE A 163 11.22 -40.19 3.20
N LEU A 164 11.66 -38.93 3.29
CA LEU A 164 12.51 -38.29 2.29
C LEU A 164 13.88 -38.97 2.22
N ASP A 165 14.46 -39.32 3.37
CA ASP A 165 15.73 -40.06 3.45
C ASP A 165 15.64 -41.42 2.75
N LYS A 166 14.51 -42.14 2.91
CA LYS A 166 14.26 -43.42 2.23
C LYS A 166 14.14 -43.30 0.72
N LEU A 167 13.77 -42.13 0.20
CA LEU A 167 13.68 -41.89 -1.24
C LEU A 167 15.06 -41.60 -1.86
N ASN A 168 16.13 -41.52 -1.07
CA ASN A 168 17.51 -41.29 -1.54
C ASN A 168 17.66 -40.03 -2.42
N VAL A 169 16.77 -39.05 -2.25
CA VAL A 169 16.82 -37.81 -3.03
C VAL A 169 17.68 -36.80 -2.28
N PRO A 170 18.73 -36.24 -2.91
CA PRO A 170 19.60 -35.27 -2.24
C PRO A 170 18.82 -34.02 -1.81
N GLN A 171 18.87 -33.73 -0.53
CA GLN A 171 18.11 -32.66 0.13
C GLN A 171 18.49 -31.26 -0.41
N ASP A 172 19.75 -31.09 -0.82
CA ASP A 172 20.28 -29.87 -1.43
C ASP A 172 19.57 -29.46 -2.75
N PHE A 173 18.92 -30.39 -3.44
CA PHE A 173 18.13 -30.10 -4.64
C PHE A 173 16.64 -29.92 -4.35
N ILE A 174 16.08 -30.64 -3.38
CA ILE A 174 14.65 -30.55 -3.05
C ILE A 174 14.35 -29.23 -2.36
N GLU A 175 15.17 -28.82 -1.38
CA GLU A 175 14.88 -27.65 -0.55
C GLU A 175 14.72 -26.36 -1.39
N PRO A 176 15.60 -26.04 -2.36
CA PRO A 176 15.42 -24.86 -3.20
C PRO A 176 14.15 -24.94 -4.05
N ILE A 177 13.83 -26.11 -4.63
CA ILE A 177 12.65 -26.29 -5.47
C ILE A 177 11.37 -26.09 -4.65
N VAL A 178 11.28 -26.73 -3.48
CA VAL A 178 10.14 -26.60 -2.56
C VAL A 178 10.02 -25.16 -2.07
N THR A 179 11.13 -24.51 -1.75
CA THR A 179 11.15 -23.10 -1.33
C THR A 179 10.63 -22.17 -2.42
N VAL A 180 11.12 -22.31 -3.66
CA VAL A 180 10.65 -21.51 -4.80
C VAL A 180 9.16 -21.73 -5.05
N LEU A 181 8.71 -22.99 -5.03
CA LEU A 181 7.30 -23.33 -5.23
C LEU A 181 6.41 -22.73 -4.12
N LEU A 182 6.86 -22.77 -2.86
CA LEU A 182 6.16 -22.17 -1.74
C LEU A 182 6.09 -20.64 -1.89
N LEU A 183 7.17 -19.98 -2.32
CA LEU A 183 7.18 -18.55 -2.60
C LEU A 183 6.20 -18.16 -3.72
N ILE A 184 6.14 -18.96 -4.80
CA ILE A 184 5.16 -18.74 -5.89
C ILE A 184 3.73 -18.88 -5.37
N ILE A 185 3.44 -19.92 -4.59
CA ILE A 185 2.12 -20.10 -3.99
C ILE A 185 1.77 -18.91 -3.09
N LEU A 186 2.69 -18.54 -2.20
CA LEU A 186 2.48 -17.54 -1.16
C LEU A 186 2.36 -16.11 -1.72
N PHE A 187 3.19 -15.73 -2.68
CA PHE A 187 3.29 -14.35 -3.18
C PHE A 187 2.72 -14.13 -4.58
N ILE A 188 2.31 -15.19 -5.28
CA ILE A 188 1.66 -15.06 -6.59
C ILE A 188 0.25 -15.64 -6.55
N LEU A 189 0.10 -16.94 -6.28
CA LEU A 189 -1.21 -17.60 -6.41
C LEU A 189 -2.22 -17.14 -5.36
N ILE A 190 -1.88 -17.20 -4.08
CA ILE A 190 -2.78 -16.80 -2.97
C ILE A 190 -3.23 -15.33 -3.13
N PRO A 191 -2.32 -14.34 -3.31
CA PRO A 191 -2.74 -12.96 -3.49
C PRO A 191 -3.54 -12.74 -4.78
N PHE A 192 -3.23 -13.47 -5.86
CA PHE A 192 -4.00 -13.40 -7.10
C PHE A 192 -5.46 -13.82 -6.88
N PHE A 193 -5.68 -14.99 -6.29
CA PHE A 193 -7.03 -15.46 -5.99
C PHE A 193 -7.76 -14.52 -5.03
N ARG A 194 -7.11 -14.09 -3.96
CA ARG A 194 -7.68 -13.12 -3.00
C ARG A 194 -8.09 -11.82 -3.70
N GLY A 195 -7.19 -11.21 -4.46
CA GLY A 195 -7.41 -9.93 -5.10
C GLY A 195 -8.46 -9.98 -6.22
N TYR A 196 -8.36 -10.97 -7.12
CA TYR A 196 -9.26 -11.13 -8.26
C TYR A 196 -10.69 -11.48 -7.82
N LEU A 197 -10.85 -12.41 -6.88
CA LEU A 197 -12.17 -12.80 -6.37
C LEU A 197 -12.84 -11.65 -5.61
N ALA A 198 -12.07 -10.80 -4.91
CA ALA A 198 -12.60 -9.63 -4.23
C ALA A 198 -13.22 -8.63 -5.22
N VAL A 199 -12.50 -8.27 -6.29
CA VAL A 199 -13.03 -7.39 -7.36
C VAL A 199 -14.27 -8.00 -8.01
N ARG A 200 -14.24 -9.29 -8.31
CA ARG A 200 -15.39 -10.00 -8.89
C ARG A 200 -16.61 -9.97 -7.95
N LYS A 201 -16.42 -10.22 -6.65
CA LYS A 201 -17.49 -10.18 -5.65
C LYS A 201 -18.07 -8.79 -5.49
N TYR A 202 -17.22 -7.77 -5.41
CA TYR A 202 -17.64 -6.38 -5.30
C TYR A 202 -18.50 -5.94 -6.47
N ARG A 203 -18.05 -6.24 -7.69
CA ARG A 203 -18.80 -5.93 -8.92
C ARG A 203 -20.14 -6.63 -8.97
N LYS A 204 -20.19 -7.90 -8.57
CA LYS A 204 -21.44 -8.67 -8.49
C LYS A 204 -22.38 -8.12 -7.42
N GLU A 205 -21.88 -7.71 -6.26
CA GLU A 205 -22.69 -7.12 -5.19
C GLU A 205 -23.30 -5.77 -5.59
N ASN A 206 -22.58 -4.99 -6.40
CA ASN A 206 -22.97 -3.64 -6.81
C ASN A 206 -23.54 -3.55 -8.23
N ASN A 207 -23.82 -4.67 -8.88
CA ASN A 207 -24.34 -4.75 -10.25
C ASN A 207 -23.50 -3.95 -11.28
N ILE A 208 -22.17 -3.98 -11.14
CA ILE A 208 -21.24 -3.26 -12.04
C ILE A 208 -20.85 -4.16 -13.20
N PHE A 209 -21.48 -3.95 -14.35
CA PHE A 209 -21.20 -4.66 -15.59
C PHE A 209 -20.00 -4.07 -16.33
N THR A 210 -19.25 -4.90 -17.06
CA THR A 210 -18.16 -4.41 -17.90
C THR A 210 -18.78 -3.88 -19.20
N SER A 211 -18.68 -2.59 -19.47
CA SER A 211 -19.05 -2.04 -20.77
C SER A 211 -18.03 -2.44 -21.84
N SER A 212 -18.47 -2.49 -23.10
CA SER A 212 -17.60 -2.80 -24.23
C SER A 212 -16.42 -1.80 -24.29
N GLY A 213 -15.21 -2.29 -24.48
CA GLY A 213 -13.99 -1.47 -24.52
C GLY A 213 -13.40 -1.09 -23.15
N LYS A 214 -14.10 -1.35 -22.03
CA LYS A 214 -13.58 -1.11 -20.68
C LYS A 214 -12.96 -2.35 -20.05
N ILE A 215 -11.89 -2.18 -19.28
CA ILE A 215 -11.24 -3.25 -18.52
C ILE A 215 -10.91 -2.80 -17.09
N TYR A 216 -10.92 -3.76 -16.16
CA TYR A 216 -10.59 -3.54 -14.74
C TYR A 216 -9.18 -4.03 -14.40
N TRP A 217 -8.26 -4.02 -15.38
CA TRP A 217 -6.91 -4.56 -15.24
C TRP A 217 -6.14 -3.89 -14.08
N ASN A 218 -6.12 -2.57 -14.06
CA ASN A 218 -5.44 -1.81 -13.01
C ASN A 218 -6.10 -1.99 -11.64
N SER A 219 -7.43 -2.04 -11.56
CA SER A 219 -8.13 -2.34 -10.30
C SER A 219 -7.80 -3.74 -9.78
N ASN A 220 -7.74 -4.74 -10.66
CA ASN A 220 -7.31 -6.10 -10.29
C ASN A 220 -5.85 -6.13 -9.84
N LEU A 221 -4.97 -5.38 -10.50
CA LEU A 221 -3.57 -5.29 -10.10
C LEU A 221 -3.41 -4.60 -8.73
N LYS A 222 -4.11 -3.48 -8.50
CA LYS A 222 -4.12 -2.81 -7.19
C LYS A 222 -4.63 -3.75 -6.09
N SER A 223 -5.69 -4.52 -6.38
CA SER A 223 -6.22 -5.55 -5.46
C SER A 223 -5.22 -6.69 -5.20
N PHE A 224 -4.48 -7.11 -6.22
CA PHE A 224 -3.40 -8.09 -6.12
C PHE A 224 -2.24 -7.58 -5.27
N LEU A 225 -1.74 -6.36 -5.53
CA LEU A 225 -0.68 -5.73 -4.75
C LEU A 225 -1.09 -5.52 -3.29
N SER A 226 -2.32 -5.06 -3.05
CA SER A 226 -2.91 -5.00 -1.71
C SER A 226 -2.91 -6.36 -1.02
N SER A 227 -3.22 -7.42 -1.76
CA SER A 227 -3.20 -8.79 -1.23
C SER A 227 -1.80 -9.31 -0.94
N ILE A 228 -0.80 -8.97 -1.77
CA ILE A 228 0.61 -9.25 -1.47
C ILE A 228 0.99 -8.58 -0.16
N LEU A 229 0.68 -7.29 -0.01
CA LEU A 229 0.98 -6.53 1.21
C LEU A 229 0.33 -7.18 2.44
N SER A 230 -0.94 -7.57 2.37
CA SER A 230 -1.61 -8.29 3.46
C SER A 230 -0.87 -9.60 3.81
N ILE A 231 -0.50 -10.40 2.82
CA ILE A 231 0.18 -11.68 3.04
C ILE A 231 1.60 -11.49 3.58
N CYS A 232 2.33 -10.46 3.13
CA CYS A 232 3.60 -10.07 3.71
C CYS A 232 3.46 -9.71 5.19
N LEU A 233 2.44 -8.91 5.55
CA LEU A 233 2.17 -8.56 6.95
C LEU A 233 1.90 -9.82 7.79
N TYR A 234 1.02 -10.71 7.33
CA TYR A 234 0.76 -11.97 8.05
C TYR A 234 1.99 -12.86 8.14
N SER A 235 2.73 -13.02 7.05
CA SER A 235 3.93 -13.88 7.04
C SER A 235 5.00 -13.33 7.97
N SER A 236 5.19 -12.00 7.99
CA SER A 236 6.17 -11.35 8.88
C SER A 236 5.87 -11.57 10.36
N THR A 237 4.60 -11.68 10.76
CA THR A 237 4.20 -11.90 12.15
C THR A 237 4.18 -13.38 12.51
N LEU A 238 3.75 -14.23 11.57
CA LEU A 238 3.64 -15.67 11.79
C LEU A 238 5.01 -16.36 11.81
N LEU A 239 5.94 -15.94 10.94
CA LEU A 239 7.30 -16.49 10.83
C LEU A 239 8.26 -16.00 11.92
N GLN A 240 7.87 -15.03 12.76
CA GLN A 240 8.68 -14.66 13.92
C GLN A 240 8.87 -15.85 14.87
N SER A 241 10.03 -15.88 15.54
CA SER A 241 10.37 -16.89 16.55
C SER A 241 9.26 -17.04 17.59
N ASP A 242 9.21 -18.21 18.24
CA ASP A 242 8.20 -18.53 19.27
C ASP A 242 8.38 -17.79 20.60
N THR A 243 9.11 -16.68 20.58
CA THR A 243 9.23 -15.70 21.66
C THR A 243 7.89 -15.05 22.00
N TYR A 244 6.97 -14.94 21.05
CA TYR A 244 5.64 -14.36 21.27
C TYR A 244 4.57 -15.43 21.43
N ASN A 245 3.74 -15.28 22.46
CA ASN A 245 2.58 -16.14 22.70
C ASN A 245 1.63 -16.16 21.48
N PHE A 246 1.00 -17.31 21.26
CA PHE A 246 -0.02 -17.53 20.22
C PHE A 246 -1.07 -16.42 20.16
N ILE A 247 -1.58 -16.01 21.34
CA ILE A 247 -2.57 -14.95 21.47
C ILE A 247 -2.04 -13.62 20.90
N THR A 248 -0.78 -13.28 21.17
CA THR A 248 -0.16 -12.06 20.66
C THR A 248 -0.05 -12.10 19.14
N LYS A 249 0.42 -13.22 18.56
CA LYS A 249 0.50 -13.40 17.11
C LYS A 249 -0.89 -13.24 16.45
N LEU A 250 -1.93 -13.84 17.05
CA LEU A 250 -3.32 -13.68 16.58
C LEU A 250 -3.81 -12.23 16.63
N VAL A 251 -3.57 -11.51 17.72
CA VAL A 251 -3.98 -10.10 17.85
C VAL A 251 -3.31 -9.25 16.77
N VAL A 252 -2.01 -9.42 16.53
CA VAL A 252 -1.30 -8.67 15.48
C VAL A 252 -1.83 -9.02 14.08
N CYS A 253 -2.19 -10.29 13.83
CA CYS A 253 -2.83 -10.69 12.59
C CYS A 253 -4.22 -10.06 12.40
N LEU A 254 -5.04 -9.98 13.46
CA LEU A 254 -6.35 -9.32 13.41
C LEU A 254 -6.22 -7.82 13.14
N ILE A 255 -5.21 -7.16 13.72
CA ILE A 255 -4.85 -5.77 13.38
C ILE A 255 -4.47 -5.69 11.91
N SER A 256 -3.65 -6.61 11.43
CA SER A 256 -3.21 -6.64 10.02
C SER A 256 -4.38 -6.81 9.04
N MET A 257 -5.39 -7.62 9.39
CA MET A 257 -6.62 -7.76 8.59
C MET A 257 -7.35 -6.45 8.40
N SER A 258 -7.41 -5.61 9.44
CA SER A 258 -8.13 -4.35 9.41
C SER A 258 -7.56 -3.35 8.39
N PHE A 259 -6.25 -3.40 8.10
CA PHE A 259 -5.63 -2.54 7.08
C PHE A 259 -6.19 -2.77 5.67
N THR A 260 -6.73 -3.97 5.40
CA THR A 260 -7.40 -4.29 4.13
C THR A 260 -8.51 -3.29 3.81
N VAL A 261 -9.17 -2.72 4.83
CA VAL A 261 -10.25 -1.75 4.66
C VAL A 261 -9.73 -0.43 4.09
N PHE A 262 -8.51 -0.01 4.43
CA PHE A 262 -7.91 1.19 3.84
C PHE A 262 -7.43 0.90 2.42
N PHE A 263 -6.74 -0.21 2.19
CA PHE A 263 -6.26 -0.55 0.85
C PHE A 263 -7.40 -0.76 -0.13
N TRP A 264 -8.53 -1.32 0.32
CA TRP A 264 -9.70 -1.52 -0.51
C TRP A 264 -10.34 -0.20 -0.98
N ALA A 265 -10.21 0.88 -0.20
CA ALA A 265 -10.74 2.19 -0.57
C ALA A 265 -10.13 2.71 -1.89
N TYR A 266 -8.83 2.49 -2.11
CA TYR A 266 -8.16 2.87 -3.36
C TYR A 266 -8.56 2.01 -4.56
N VAL A 267 -8.98 0.76 -4.32
CA VAL A 267 -9.36 -0.17 -5.40
C VAL A 267 -10.79 0.10 -5.87
N LEU A 268 -11.71 0.35 -4.94
CA LEU A 268 -13.13 0.50 -5.30
C LEU A 268 -13.41 1.77 -6.09
N GLU A 269 -12.64 2.84 -5.87
CA GLU A 269 -12.87 4.11 -6.57
C GLU A 269 -12.70 3.94 -8.08
N ASP A 270 -11.72 3.15 -8.51
CA ASP A 270 -11.51 2.83 -9.92
C ASP A 270 -12.61 1.89 -10.47
N ILE A 271 -13.08 0.95 -9.65
CA ILE A 271 -14.16 0.04 -10.05
C ILE A 271 -15.46 0.83 -10.25
N ASP A 272 -15.73 1.77 -9.36
CA ASP A 272 -16.92 2.62 -9.38
C ASP A 272 -16.96 3.57 -10.59
N ARG A 273 -15.79 3.97 -11.11
CA ARG A 273 -15.66 4.73 -12.36
C ARG A 273 -15.98 3.90 -13.61
N GLY A 274 -16.32 2.62 -13.48
CA GLY A 274 -16.72 1.74 -14.59
C GLY A 274 -15.55 1.17 -15.39
N GLY A 275 -14.35 1.17 -14.81
CA GLY A 275 -13.13 0.64 -15.44
C GLY A 275 -12.51 1.60 -16.47
N GLU A 276 -11.29 1.26 -16.86
CA GLU A 276 -10.46 2.08 -17.75
C GLU A 276 -10.61 1.64 -19.20
N ASN A 277 -10.34 2.56 -20.13
CA ASN A 277 -10.40 2.25 -21.56
C ASN A 277 -9.24 1.33 -21.94
N LYS A 278 -9.52 0.22 -22.63
CA LYS A 278 -8.55 -0.84 -22.95
C LYS A 278 -7.30 -0.30 -23.66
N GLU A 279 -7.49 0.62 -24.61
CA GLU A 279 -6.39 1.22 -25.36
C GLU A 279 -5.51 2.10 -24.48
N VAL A 280 -6.12 2.90 -23.61
CA VAL A 280 -5.41 3.75 -22.65
C VAL A 280 -4.58 2.88 -21.69
N VAL A 281 -5.16 1.80 -21.16
CA VAL A 281 -4.43 0.88 -20.27
C VAL A 281 -3.25 0.25 -21.00
N LYS A 282 -3.44 -0.26 -22.22
CA LYS A 282 -2.34 -0.82 -23.02
C LYS A 282 -1.22 0.19 -23.24
N SER A 283 -1.58 1.42 -23.64
CA SER A 283 -0.62 2.52 -23.85
C SER A 283 0.16 2.84 -22.58
N ASN A 284 -0.52 2.94 -21.44
CA ASN A 284 0.12 3.21 -20.15
C ASN A 284 1.09 2.10 -19.73
N TRP A 285 0.74 0.83 -19.96
CA TRP A 285 1.62 -0.31 -19.65
C TRP A 285 2.82 -0.39 -20.59
N LEU A 286 2.65 -0.07 -21.86
CA LEU A 286 3.77 0.06 -22.80
C LEU A 286 4.71 1.19 -22.37
N LEU A 287 4.16 2.34 -22.00
CA LEU A 287 4.93 3.47 -21.48
C LEU A 287 5.68 3.10 -20.20
N PHE A 288 5.03 2.38 -19.28
CA PHE A 288 5.69 1.89 -18.07
C PHE A 288 6.82 0.91 -18.38
N GLY A 289 6.63 0.00 -19.34
CA GLY A 289 7.67 -0.93 -19.80
C GLY A 289 8.86 -0.22 -20.45
N LEU A 290 8.60 0.79 -21.30
CA LEU A 290 9.63 1.63 -21.90
C LEU A 290 10.40 2.39 -20.81
N LEU A 291 9.71 3.07 -19.89
CA LEU A 291 10.34 3.78 -18.78
C LEU A 291 11.21 2.85 -17.93
N SER A 292 10.73 1.64 -17.63
CA SER A 292 11.49 0.65 -16.86
C SER A 292 12.75 0.22 -17.59
N THR A 293 12.66 0.02 -18.91
CA THR A 293 13.82 -0.32 -19.75
C THR A 293 14.83 0.83 -19.77
N PHE A 294 14.36 2.07 -19.93
CA PHE A 294 15.22 3.27 -19.86
C PHE A 294 15.90 3.41 -18.50
N LEU A 295 15.21 3.12 -17.40
CA LEU A 295 15.81 3.14 -16.06
C LEU A 295 16.91 2.10 -15.90
N VAL A 296 16.74 0.89 -16.43
CA VAL A 296 17.78 -0.14 -16.43
C VAL A 296 18.98 0.28 -17.27
N LEU A 297 18.75 0.83 -18.47
CA LEU A 297 19.83 1.31 -19.33
C LEU A 297 20.58 2.49 -18.69
N LEU A 298 19.85 3.41 -18.04
CA LEU A 298 20.43 4.54 -17.31
C LEU A 298 21.25 4.06 -16.10
N ASP A 299 20.84 2.97 -15.45
CA ASP A 299 21.61 2.35 -14.36
C ASP A 299 22.92 1.70 -14.85
N GLN A 300 22.89 1.08 -16.03
CA GLN A 300 24.01 0.30 -16.59
C GLN A 300 25.03 1.14 -17.38
N ILE A 301 24.56 2.13 -18.14
CA ILE A 301 25.39 2.91 -19.09
C ILE A 301 25.22 4.41 -18.80
N GLU A 302 25.30 4.76 -17.52
CA GLU A 302 24.95 6.07 -16.96
C GLU A 302 25.61 7.23 -17.74
N SER A 303 26.94 7.27 -17.86
CA SER A 303 27.62 8.41 -18.51
C SER A 303 27.25 8.57 -19.98
N ASP A 304 27.25 7.48 -20.74
CA ASP A 304 27.16 7.56 -22.20
C ASP A 304 25.70 7.80 -22.62
N LEU A 305 24.74 7.23 -21.89
CA LEU A 305 23.32 7.44 -22.13
C LEU A 305 22.89 8.87 -21.76
N ILE A 306 23.43 9.44 -20.68
CA ILE A 306 23.17 10.84 -20.30
C ILE A 306 23.73 11.79 -21.35
N ASP A 307 24.98 11.58 -21.76
CA ASP A 307 25.63 12.47 -22.72
C ASP A 307 24.89 12.45 -24.07
N ILE A 308 24.53 11.27 -24.57
CA ILE A 308 23.71 11.14 -25.78
C ILE A 308 22.35 11.83 -25.58
N LEU A 309 21.60 11.51 -24.52
CA LEU A 309 20.25 12.08 -24.37
C LEU A 309 20.26 13.60 -24.14
N THR A 310 21.27 14.16 -23.47
CA THR A 310 21.34 15.61 -23.17
C THR A 310 21.37 16.43 -24.45
N TRP A 311 22.10 15.95 -25.46
CA TRP A 311 22.22 16.65 -26.75
C TRP A 311 21.11 16.28 -27.72
N PHE A 312 20.72 15.00 -27.78
CA PHE A 312 19.79 14.50 -28.79
C PHE A 312 18.32 14.69 -28.40
N LEU A 313 17.94 14.49 -27.14
CA LEU A 313 16.52 14.47 -26.74
C LEU A 313 15.82 15.83 -26.94
N PRO A 314 16.40 16.98 -26.52
CA PRO A 314 15.75 18.29 -26.70
C PRO A 314 15.62 18.70 -28.17
N MET A 315 16.55 18.25 -29.03
CA MET A 315 16.54 18.51 -30.47
C MET A 315 15.54 17.61 -31.21
N LEU A 316 15.46 16.32 -30.85
CA LEU A 316 14.60 15.35 -31.52
C LEU A 316 13.12 15.46 -31.13
N LEU A 317 12.81 15.87 -29.89
CA LEU A 317 11.43 16.03 -29.42
C LEU A 317 10.54 16.90 -30.33
N PRO A 318 10.93 18.13 -30.73
CA PRO A 318 10.14 18.92 -31.67
C PRO A 318 10.03 18.30 -33.07
N VAL A 319 11.10 17.65 -33.55
CA VAL A 319 11.12 17.04 -34.90
C VAL A 319 10.19 15.83 -34.95
N LEU A 320 10.33 14.90 -34.00
CA LEU A 320 9.49 13.71 -33.90
C LEU A 320 8.01 14.07 -33.71
N ILE A 321 7.69 15.00 -32.80
CA ILE A 321 6.30 15.37 -32.56
C ILE A 321 5.72 16.19 -33.73
N GLY A 322 6.55 17.00 -34.39
CA GLY A 322 6.17 17.73 -35.60
C GLY A 322 5.89 16.80 -36.79
N GLU A 323 6.70 15.75 -36.96
CA GLU A 323 6.58 14.78 -38.06
C GLU A 323 5.53 13.70 -37.82
N VAL A 324 5.21 13.33 -36.57
CA VAL A 324 4.14 12.36 -36.26
C VAL A 324 2.79 12.78 -36.86
N ASN A 325 2.52 14.10 -36.96
CA ASN A 325 1.32 14.62 -37.63
C ASN A 325 1.32 14.41 -39.15
N ASN A 326 2.48 14.19 -39.79
CA ASN A 326 2.60 13.91 -41.22
C ASN A 326 2.41 12.42 -41.55
N ILE A 327 2.45 11.54 -40.55
CA ILE A 327 2.38 10.07 -40.73
C ILE A 327 0.93 9.55 -40.75
N ILE A 328 -0.04 10.35 -40.27
CA ILE A 328 -1.46 9.94 -40.24
C ILE A 328 -2.03 10.00 -41.68
N PRO A 329 -2.41 8.87 -42.30
CA PRO A 329 -2.92 8.88 -43.66
C PRO A 329 -4.35 9.45 -43.66
N GLY A 330 -4.60 10.51 -44.43
CA GLY A 330 -5.96 10.88 -44.86
C GLY A 330 -6.65 12.05 -44.15
N GLY A 331 -5.95 13.03 -43.58
CA GLY A 331 -6.62 14.27 -43.14
C GLY A 331 -5.67 15.39 -42.77
N HIS A 332 -5.65 16.43 -43.61
CA HIS A 332 -4.95 17.74 -43.49
C HIS A 332 -3.92 17.86 -42.36
N SER A 333 -2.65 18.05 -42.72
CA SER A 333 -1.56 18.44 -41.81
C SER A 333 -2.03 19.56 -40.87
N LYS A 334 -2.40 19.21 -39.64
CA LYS A 334 -2.83 20.21 -38.66
C LYS A 334 -1.60 20.94 -38.17
N SER A 335 -1.53 22.24 -38.47
CA SER A 335 -0.46 23.08 -37.93
C SER A 335 -0.54 23.10 -36.40
N PRO A 336 0.61 23.10 -35.69
CA PRO A 336 0.63 23.12 -34.23
C PRO A 336 -0.01 24.41 -33.71
N THR A 337 -0.97 24.28 -32.81
CA THR A 337 -1.60 25.42 -32.13
C THR A 337 -0.58 26.18 -31.28
N PRO A 338 -0.82 27.47 -30.95
CA PRO A 338 0.04 28.22 -30.02
C PRO A 338 0.25 27.50 -28.68
N ASP A 339 -0.79 26.85 -28.16
CA ASP A 339 -0.70 26.06 -26.92
C ASP A 339 0.20 24.84 -27.08
N MET A 340 0.13 24.14 -28.22
CA MET A 340 1.01 23.01 -28.51
C MET A 340 2.47 23.45 -28.64
N LYS A 341 2.73 24.58 -29.33
CA LYS A 341 4.07 25.16 -29.43
C LYS A 341 4.63 25.52 -28.05
N LYS A 342 3.82 26.14 -27.19
CA LYS A 342 4.19 26.48 -25.81
C LYS A 342 4.49 25.23 -24.99
N HIS A 343 3.67 24.18 -25.11
CA HIS A 343 3.90 22.93 -24.41
C HIS A 343 5.19 22.23 -24.85
N LEU A 344 5.44 22.17 -26.16
CA LEU A 344 6.68 21.60 -26.72
C LEU A 344 7.92 22.35 -26.25
N TYR A 345 7.88 23.68 -26.25
CA TYR A 345 8.98 24.50 -25.74
C TYR A 345 9.24 24.27 -24.25
N TRP A 346 8.17 24.21 -23.45
CA TRP A 346 8.28 23.89 -22.03
C TRP A 346 8.88 22.50 -21.80
N LEU A 347 8.44 21.51 -22.59
CA LEU A 347 8.92 20.14 -22.51
C LEU A 347 10.40 20.04 -22.92
N GLN A 348 10.83 20.75 -23.95
CA GLN A 348 12.25 20.81 -24.36
C GLN A 348 13.15 21.37 -23.25
N ILE A 349 12.80 22.54 -22.69
CA ILE A 349 13.58 23.15 -21.61
C ILE A 349 13.62 22.22 -20.41
N MET A 350 12.48 21.63 -20.06
CA MET A 350 12.38 20.71 -18.92
C MET A 350 13.24 19.46 -19.13
N SER A 351 13.18 18.85 -20.32
CA SER A 351 13.99 17.68 -20.68
C SER A 351 15.49 18.01 -20.65
N PHE A 352 15.90 19.12 -21.27
CA PHE A 352 17.30 19.56 -21.26
C PHE A 352 17.79 19.81 -19.83
N ASN A 353 17.06 20.60 -19.04
CA ASN A 353 17.45 20.91 -17.67
C ASN A 353 17.46 19.67 -16.76
N THR A 354 16.53 18.72 -16.96
CA THR A 354 16.51 17.47 -16.18
C THR A 354 17.76 16.66 -16.46
N LEU A 355 18.13 16.49 -17.73
CA LEU A 355 19.34 15.76 -18.13
C LEU A 355 20.62 16.49 -17.74
N PHE A 356 20.65 17.83 -17.87
CA PHE A 356 21.79 18.66 -17.47
C PHE A 356 22.06 18.57 -15.96
N VAL A 357 21.03 18.73 -15.12
CA VAL A 357 21.16 18.57 -13.67
C VAL A 357 21.59 17.16 -13.33
N PHE A 358 20.97 16.15 -13.96
CA PHE A 358 21.33 14.76 -13.74
C PHE A 358 22.80 14.48 -14.11
N ASN A 359 23.28 15.03 -15.23
CA ASN A 359 24.68 14.93 -15.65
C ASN A 359 25.63 15.61 -14.65
N ILE A 360 25.32 16.82 -14.19
CA ILE A 360 26.12 17.50 -13.15
C ILE A 360 26.19 16.64 -11.88
N VAL A 361 25.05 16.16 -11.40
CA VAL A 361 24.98 15.34 -10.18
C VAL A 361 25.78 14.05 -10.36
N SER A 362 25.65 13.37 -11.49
CA SER A 362 26.39 12.16 -11.81
C SER A 362 27.90 12.43 -11.94
N SER A 363 28.30 13.48 -12.67
CA SER A 363 29.68 13.85 -12.94
C SER A 363 30.44 14.28 -11.69
N ILE A 364 29.87 15.17 -10.86
CA ILE A 364 30.46 15.58 -9.57
C ILE A 364 30.67 14.37 -8.65
N SER A 365 29.77 13.39 -8.74
CA SER A 365 29.79 12.21 -7.89
C SER A 365 30.68 11.09 -8.43
N THR A 366 31.14 11.16 -9.67
CA THR A 366 31.91 10.08 -10.31
C THR A 366 33.40 10.25 -10.03
N LYS A 367 34.00 9.25 -9.38
CA LYS A 367 35.45 9.14 -9.23
C LYS A 367 35.98 8.06 -10.17
N GLN A 368 37.11 8.33 -10.82
CA GLN A 368 37.85 7.33 -11.56
C GLN A 368 38.71 6.54 -10.57
N LEU A 369 38.46 5.24 -10.47
CA LEU A 369 39.25 4.32 -9.66
C LEU A 369 39.98 3.38 -10.60
N ILE A 370 41.25 3.12 -10.30
CA ILE A 370 42.04 2.12 -11.03
C ILE A 370 41.84 0.80 -10.31
N LYS A 371 41.21 -0.16 -10.99
CA LYS A 371 41.03 -1.52 -10.49
C LYS A 371 41.44 -2.50 -11.61
N ASP A 372 42.30 -3.46 -11.29
CA ASP A 372 42.77 -4.49 -12.22
C ASP A 372 43.27 -3.93 -13.58
N ASN A 373 44.06 -2.84 -13.56
CA ASN A 373 44.57 -2.12 -14.73
C ASN A 373 43.50 -1.51 -15.67
N GLN A 374 42.24 -1.43 -15.24
CA GLN A 374 41.16 -0.74 -15.94
C GLN A 374 40.71 0.50 -15.16
N ILE A 375 40.37 1.57 -15.89
CA ILE A 375 39.79 2.78 -15.32
C ILE A 375 38.29 2.53 -15.13
N GLU A 376 37.87 2.23 -13.90
CA GLU A 376 36.46 2.12 -13.55
C GLU A 376 35.93 3.50 -13.11
N LYS A 377 34.89 4.01 -13.77
CA LYS A 377 34.15 5.19 -13.31
C LYS A 377 33.14 4.75 -12.24
N VAL A 378 33.37 5.13 -10.99
CA VAL A 378 32.49 4.78 -9.87
C VAL A 378 31.75 6.02 -9.36
N ASN A 379 30.42 5.99 -9.45
CA ASN A 379 29.57 7.02 -8.87
C ASN A 379 29.50 6.86 -7.34
N THR A 380 30.26 7.69 -6.62
CA THR A 380 30.37 7.67 -5.15
C THR A 380 29.06 8.00 -4.45
N PHE A 381 28.18 8.79 -5.06
CA PHE A 381 26.87 9.12 -4.51
C PHE A 381 25.93 7.91 -4.59
N LYS A 382 25.97 7.17 -5.69
CA LYS A 382 25.24 5.90 -5.83
C LYS A 382 25.72 4.88 -4.80
N VAL A 383 27.03 4.75 -4.61
CA VAL A 383 27.63 3.88 -3.57
C VAL A 383 27.19 4.32 -2.17
N PHE A 384 27.16 5.62 -1.87
CA PHE A 384 26.67 6.13 -0.59
C PHE A 384 25.19 5.77 -0.35
N PHE A 385 24.32 6.00 -1.32
CA PHE A 385 22.90 5.63 -1.21
C PHE A 385 22.70 4.12 -1.07
N ILE A 386 23.45 3.32 -1.83
CA ILE A 386 23.44 1.86 -1.68
C ILE A 386 23.90 1.50 -0.27
N SER A 387 24.94 2.11 0.29
CA SER A 387 25.42 1.83 1.64
C SER A 387 24.44 2.23 2.74
N LEU A 388 23.63 3.28 2.52
CA LEU A 388 22.59 3.72 3.47
C LEU A 388 21.44 2.70 3.54
N ILE A 389 21.13 2.06 2.41
CA ILE A 389 20.02 1.11 2.27
C ILE A 389 20.49 -0.33 2.57
N ASN A 390 21.71 -0.68 2.16
CA ASN A 390 22.26 -2.02 2.23
C ASN A 390 22.96 -2.25 3.58
N LYS A 391 22.20 -2.68 4.58
CA LYS A 391 22.75 -3.20 5.85
C LYS A 391 23.00 -4.72 5.84
N GLY A 392 22.78 -5.40 4.71
CA GLY A 392 23.05 -6.83 4.55
C GLY A 392 22.66 -7.39 3.19
N SER A 393 23.58 -8.14 2.58
CA SER A 393 23.49 -9.09 1.44
C SER A 393 22.38 -8.93 0.38
N SER A 394 21.92 -7.72 0.09
CA SER A 394 20.98 -7.48 -1.00
C SER A 394 21.72 -7.36 -2.33
N SER A 395 21.10 -7.84 -3.43
CA SER A 395 21.71 -7.75 -4.76
C SER A 395 21.93 -6.29 -5.14
N ASN A 396 23.18 -5.90 -5.39
CA ASN A 396 23.55 -4.52 -5.76
C ASN A 396 22.80 -3.99 -6.99
N PHE A 397 22.28 -4.88 -7.86
CA PHE A 397 21.58 -4.54 -9.09
C PHE A 397 20.23 -3.83 -8.87
N THR A 398 19.31 -4.42 -8.10
CA THR A 398 17.98 -3.82 -7.85
C THR A 398 18.06 -2.53 -7.04
N LEU A 399 18.99 -2.49 -6.08
CA LEU A 399 19.30 -1.27 -5.35
C LEU A 399 19.91 -0.19 -6.25
N GLY A 400 20.80 -0.56 -7.17
CA GLY A 400 21.37 0.34 -8.17
C GLY A 400 20.27 1.07 -8.94
N ILE A 401 19.34 0.31 -9.54
CA ILE A 401 18.21 0.87 -10.31
C ILE A 401 17.35 1.80 -9.44
N LEU A 402 17.06 1.43 -8.19
CA LEU A 402 16.25 2.25 -7.29
C LEU A 402 16.95 3.59 -6.98
N VAL A 403 18.25 3.54 -6.71
CA VAL A 403 19.05 4.74 -6.45
C VAL A 403 19.13 5.61 -7.70
N SER A 404 19.35 5.03 -8.87
CA SER A 404 19.34 5.74 -10.15
C SER A 404 17.99 6.43 -10.41
N ALA A 405 16.88 5.77 -10.11
CA ALA A 405 15.54 6.36 -10.17
C ALA A 405 15.37 7.53 -9.17
N ALA A 406 15.88 7.40 -7.95
CA ALA A 406 15.83 8.46 -6.93
C ALA A 406 16.63 9.70 -7.36
N ILE A 407 17.84 9.51 -7.91
CA ILE A 407 18.68 10.61 -8.43
C ILE A 407 17.97 11.30 -9.60
N LEU A 408 17.33 10.54 -10.49
CA LEU A 408 16.56 11.09 -11.61
C LEU A 408 15.39 11.96 -11.12
N LEU A 409 14.63 11.49 -10.13
CA LEU A 409 13.52 12.25 -9.55
C LEU A 409 13.98 13.55 -8.89
N ILE A 410 15.08 13.52 -8.13
CA ILE A 410 15.67 14.72 -7.53
C ILE A 410 16.09 15.71 -8.62
N SER A 411 16.72 15.22 -9.69
CA SER A 411 17.16 16.03 -10.82
C SER A 411 15.98 16.67 -11.53
N MET A 412 14.86 15.96 -11.69
CA MET A 412 13.62 16.49 -12.26
C MET A 412 13.04 17.62 -11.41
N VAL A 413 13.05 17.50 -10.07
CA VAL A 413 12.56 18.56 -9.17
C VAL A 413 13.40 19.83 -9.30
N ILE A 414 14.74 19.68 -9.31
CA ILE A 414 15.66 20.82 -9.46
C ILE A 414 15.49 21.46 -10.85
N ALA A 415 15.41 20.64 -11.90
CA ALA A 415 15.20 21.10 -13.26
C ALA A 415 13.88 21.85 -13.46
N TYR A 416 12.83 21.48 -12.72
CA TYR A 416 11.56 22.22 -12.74
C TYR A 416 11.75 23.66 -12.24
N GLY A 417 12.48 23.83 -11.13
CA GLY A 417 12.81 25.14 -10.58
C GLY A 417 13.65 25.96 -11.54
N LEU A 418 14.73 25.38 -12.08
CA LEU A 418 15.61 26.04 -13.06
C LEU A 418 14.85 26.46 -14.32
N SER A 419 13.99 25.59 -14.85
CA SER A 419 13.19 25.87 -16.06
C SER A 419 12.25 27.07 -15.84
N ARG A 420 11.61 27.17 -14.67
CA ARG A 420 10.78 28.34 -14.33
C ARG A 420 11.60 29.62 -14.24
N ILE A 421 12.77 29.57 -13.58
CA ILE A 421 13.66 30.73 -13.44
C ILE A 421 14.15 31.18 -14.82
N MET A 422 14.61 30.26 -15.67
CA MET A 422 15.10 30.57 -17.02
C MET A 422 14.02 31.24 -17.86
N VAL A 423 12.80 30.69 -17.89
CA VAL A 423 11.67 31.29 -18.62
C VAL A 423 11.31 32.67 -18.05
N TYR A 424 11.32 32.84 -16.73
CA TYR A 424 11.10 34.13 -16.09
C TYR A 424 12.17 35.17 -16.49
N LEU A 425 13.45 34.80 -16.46
CA LEU A 425 14.56 35.67 -16.84
C LEU A 425 14.52 36.03 -18.32
N ILE A 426 14.28 35.06 -19.22
CA ILE A 426 14.14 35.31 -20.65
C ILE A 426 12.98 36.28 -20.90
N ARG A 427 11.83 36.06 -20.27
CA ARG A 427 10.68 36.97 -20.40
C ARG A 427 11.03 38.38 -19.93
N ARG A 428 11.67 38.52 -18.77
CA ARG A 428 12.02 39.82 -18.18
C ARG A 428 13.05 40.58 -19.02
N PHE A 429 14.07 39.89 -19.53
CA PHE A 429 15.21 40.51 -20.24
C PHE A 429 15.07 40.58 -21.77
N TYR A 430 14.19 39.78 -22.38
CA TYR A 430 14.04 39.70 -23.84
C TYR A 430 12.61 39.87 -24.34
N ILE A 431 11.59 39.95 -23.48
CA ILE A 431 10.20 40.18 -23.90
C ILE A 431 9.67 41.48 -23.31
N GLU A 432 9.86 41.72 -22.02
CA GLU A 432 9.37 42.93 -21.35
C GLU A 432 10.28 44.15 -21.58
N THR A 433 11.54 43.91 -21.91
CA THR A 433 12.54 44.93 -22.27
C THR A 433 12.74 45.08 -23.78
N SER A 434 12.06 44.26 -24.60
CA SER A 434 12.34 44.11 -26.03
C SER A 434 11.52 44.95 -27.01
N ASN A 435 10.81 45.98 -26.55
CA ASN A 435 10.62 47.16 -27.41
C ASN A 435 11.96 47.78 -27.88
N ARG A 436 13.13 47.23 -27.47
CA ARG A 436 14.48 47.60 -27.91
C ARG A 436 15.25 46.54 -28.72
N TYR A 437 14.82 45.28 -28.79
CA TYR A 437 15.64 44.19 -29.38
C TYR A 437 14.99 43.42 -30.52
N PHE A 438 13.65 43.44 -30.64
CA PHE A 438 12.93 42.83 -31.75
C PHE A 438 11.92 43.85 -32.29
N ASN A 439 12.00 44.15 -33.58
CA ASN A 439 11.04 44.99 -34.30
C ASN A 439 9.78 44.21 -34.67
#